data_AF-A0A701P2M4-F1
#
_entry.id   AF-A0A701P2M4-F1
#
_cell.length_a   1.000
_cell.length_b   1.000
_cell.length_c   1.000
_cell.angle_alpha   90.00
_cell.angle_beta   90.00
_cell.angle_gamma   90.00
#
_symmetry.space_group_name_H-M   'P 1'
#
loop_
_entity.id
_entity.type
_entity.pdbx_description
1 polymer ?
#
loop_
_entity_poly.entity_id
_entity_poly.type
_entity_poly.pdbx_seq_one_letter_code
_entity_poly.pdbx_strand_id
1 'polypeptide(L)'
;MEDESNPWPSFVDTFSTVLCIFIFLMLVFALNNMIIMYDNSIKVYKANIENKTKSTAQNSGANDNSNANEIVNKEVNTQDVSDGMTTMSGKEVGVYDIADGQKIDITSTKNELVITYHGRLRSFSEEDTHKIEAWLEDKTNSNLLIEMVIPQADISFSDSLRLGYERGIILMKEIKKIYPDVVIDMSVNSAASSTTSKAIITTINKKVSE
;
A
#
# COMPACT_ATOMS: atom_id res chain seq x y z
N MET A 1 12.21 62.35 40.04
CA MET A 1 11.03 61.45 40.02
C MET A 1 11.47 60.26 39.23
N GLU A 2 11.66 59.14 39.91
CA GLU A 2 11.97 57.87 39.25
C GLU A 2 10.67 57.43 38.56
N ASP A 3 10.71 57.31 37.23
CA ASP A 3 9.57 56.82 36.45
C ASP A 3 9.33 55.35 36.81
N GLU A 4 8.32 55.15 37.64
CA GLU A 4 7.80 53.85 38.06
C GLU A 4 7.21 53.16 36.82
N SER A 5 8.10 52.45 36.11
CA SER A 5 7.80 51.84 34.81
C SER A 5 6.78 50.72 34.98
N ASN A 6 5.62 50.89 34.33
CA ASN A 6 4.49 49.96 34.40
C ASN A 6 4.90 48.52 34.02
N PRO A 7 4.89 47.54 34.95
CA PRO A 7 5.49 46.22 34.73
C PRO A 7 4.62 45.26 33.88
N TRP A 8 3.43 45.70 33.48
CA TRP A 8 2.40 44.86 32.87
C TRP A 8 2.74 44.31 31.46
N PRO A 9 3.34 45.08 30.54
CA PRO A 9 3.71 44.56 29.22
C PRO A 9 4.77 43.46 29.31
N SER A 10 5.79 43.66 30.16
CA SER A 10 6.85 42.68 30.38
C SER A 10 6.33 41.40 31.05
N PHE A 11 5.33 41.52 31.93
CA PHE A 11 4.71 40.36 32.57
C PHE A 11 3.99 39.47 31.55
N VAL A 12 3.15 40.06 30.69
CA VAL A 12 2.40 39.30 29.68
C VAL A 12 3.33 38.63 28.66
N ASP A 13 4.39 39.31 28.23
CA ASP A 13 5.39 38.74 27.31
C ASP A 13 6.18 37.60 27.95
N THR A 14 6.53 37.73 29.24
CA THR A 14 7.23 36.66 29.97
C THR A 14 6.32 35.45 30.18
N PHE A 15 5.05 35.65 30.55
CA PHE A 15 4.08 34.56 30.70
C PHE A 15 3.79 33.86 29.37
N SER A 16 3.65 34.62 28.28
CA SER A 16 3.45 34.08 26.94
C SER A 16 4.65 33.24 26.50
N THR A 17 5.87 33.73 26.75
CA THR A 17 7.10 33.01 26.42
C THR A 17 7.23 31.72 27.24
N VAL A 18 6.95 31.76 28.54
CA VAL A 18 6.97 30.57 29.41
C VAL A 18 5.93 29.55 29.00
N LEU A 19 4.70 29.99 28.66
CA LEU A 19 3.63 29.12 28.18
C LEU A 19 3.99 28.49 26.82
N CYS A 20 4.60 29.26 25.92
CA CYS A 20 5.06 28.75 24.63
C CYS A 20 6.17 27.70 24.79
N ILE A 21 7.13 27.93 25.69
CA ILE A 21 8.18 26.95 26.01
C ILE A 21 7.55 25.68 26.61
N PHE A 22 6.59 25.82 27.52
CA PHE A 22 5.91 24.68 28.15
C PHE A 22 5.15 23.82 27.13
N ILE A 23 4.41 24.46 26.21
CA ILE A 23 3.72 23.77 25.11
C ILE A 23 4.74 23.06 24.21
N PHE A 24 5.83 23.72 23.85
CA PHE A 24 6.88 23.13 23.01
C PHE A 24 7.52 21.91 23.66
N LEU A 25 7.85 21.98 24.95
CA LEU A 25 8.39 20.86 25.72
C LEU A 25 7.40 19.69 25.81
N MET A 26 6.12 19.96 26.01
CA MET A 26 5.07 18.93 26.01
C MET A 26 4.94 18.24 24.66
N LEU A 27 5.05 19.00 23.56
CA LEU A 27 5.01 18.46 22.20
C LEU A 27 6.23 17.57 21.91
N VAL A 28 7.42 18.01 22.30
CA VAL A 28 8.66 17.22 22.18
C VAL A 28 8.58 15.94 23.03
N PHE A 29 8.01 16.01 24.24
CA PHE A 29 7.81 14.84 25.09
C PHE A 29 6.80 13.85 24.49
N ALA A 30 5.68 14.33 23.95
CA ALA A 30 4.69 13.48 23.28
C ALA A 30 5.27 12.79 22.04
N LEU A 31 6.03 13.52 21.23
CA LEU A 31 6.71 12.97 20.04
C LEU A 31 7.78 11.95 20.43
N ASN A 32 8.59 12.23 21.45
CA ASN A 32 9.60 11.29 21.95
C ASN A 32 8.96 10.03 22.55
N ASN A 33 7.86 10.15 23.29
CA ASN A 33 7.12 8.97 23.77
C ASN A 33 6.51 8.16 22.64
N MET A 34 6.02 8.81 21.58
CA MET A 34 5.52 8.13 20.39
C MET A 34 6.65 7.35 19.67
N ILE A 35 7.86 7.93 19.55
CA ILE A 35 9.03 7.26 19.00
C ILE A 35 9.44 6.05 19.85
N ILE A 36 9.47 6.19 21.19
CA ILE A 36 9.82 5.09 22.10
C ILE A 36 8.76 3.97 22.06
N MET A 37 7.47 4.31 21.97
CA MET A 37 6.40 3.33 21.83
C MET A 37 6.49 2.59 20.48
N TYR A 38 6.85 3.30 19.42
CA TYR A 38 7.10 2.72 18.11
C TYR A 38 8.28 1.74 18.14
N ASP A 39 9.40 2.12 18.74
CA ASP A 39 10.58 1.26 18.90
C ASP A 39 10.32 0.04 19.80
N ASN A 40 9.55 0.20 20.88
CA ASN A 40 9.16 -0.92 21.75
C ASN A 40 8.21 -1.89 21.04
N SER A 41 7.28 -1.40 20.23
CA SER A 41 6.39 -2.28 19.45
C SER A 41 7.21 -3.15 18.48
N ILE A 42 8.19 -2.57 17.78
CA ILE A 42 9.07 -3.29 16.85
C ILE A 42 9.96 -4.30 17.57
N LYS A 43 10.49 -3.96 18.76
CA LYS A 43 11.30 -4.90 19.56
C LYS A 43 10.47 -6.07 20.12
N VAL A 44 9.22 -5.85 20.53
CA VAL A 44 8.33 -6.94 20.98
C VAL A 44 7.98 -7.88 19.82
N TYR A 45 7.79 -7.35 18.61
CA TYR A 45 7.65 -8.19 17.41
C TYR A 45 8.91 -9.03 17.13
N LYS A 46 10.11 -8.46 17.27
CA LYS A 46 11.37 -9.20 17.05
C LYS A 46 11.65 -10.26 18.13
N ALA A 47 11.38 -9.95 19.41
CA ALA A 47 11.60 -10.87 20.52
C ALA A 47 10.64 -12.08 20.50
N ASN A 48 9.41 -11.90 20.01
CA ASN A 48 8.46 -13.01 19.82
C ASN A 48 8.85 -13.96 18.68
N ILE A 49 9.61 -13.47 17.69
CA ILE A 49 10.16 -14.31 16.62
C ILE A 49 11.36 -15.14 17.14
N GLU A 50 12.25 -14.55 17.95
CA GLU A 50 13.40 -15.29 18.52
C GLU A 50 12.99 -16.35 19.56
N ASN A 51 12.02 -16.08 20.43
CA ASN A 51 11.56 -17.05 21.43
C ASN A 51 10.83 -18.26 20.81
N LYS A 52 10.23 -18.10 19.62
CA LYS A 52 9.65 -19.23 18.87
C LYS A 52 10.69 -20.13 18.21
N THR A 53 11.92 -19.64 18.02
CA THR A 53 12.98 -20.38 17.29
C THR A 53 13.77 -21.33 18.20
N LYS A 54 13.71 -21.17 19.54
CA LYS A 54 14.46 -22.02 20.48
C LYS A 54 13.73 -23.26 20.99
N SER A 55 12.43 -23.42 20.73
CA SER A 55 11.62 -24.50 21.32
C SER A 55 11.36 -25.71 20.42
N THR A 56 11.81 -25.72 19.16
CA THR A 56 11.50 -26.81 18.20
C THR A 56 12.77 -27.52 17.73
N ALA A 57 13.55 -28.04 18.67
CA ALA A 57 14.64 -28.95 18.38
C ALA A 57 14.69 -30.08 19.42
N GLN A 58 13.74 -31.03 19.35
CA GLN A 58 14.04 -32.42 19.70
C GLN A 58 12.96 -33.40 19.22
N ASN A 59 13.48 -34.47 18.59
CA ASN A 59 12.89 -35.77 18.31
C ASN A 59 12.06 -35.93 17.02
N SER A 60 12.80 -36.19 15.94
CA SER A 60 12.38 -36.99 14.79
C SER A 60 12.62 -38.47 15.07
N GLY A 61 11.65 -39.33 14.75
CA GLY A 61 11.72 -40.79 14.82
C GLY A 61 11.01 -41.45 13.63
N ALA A 62 11.84 -42.04 12.75
CA ALA A 62 11.63 -42.94 11.61
C ALA A 62 10.34 -43.80 11.54
N ASN A 63 9.74 -44.02 10.34
CA ASN A 63 10.09 -45.10 9.38
C ASN A 63 9.05 -45.28 8.23
N ASP A 64 9.49 -45.94 7.15
CA ASP A 64 8.89 -46.17 5.81
C ASP A 64 7.61 -47.05 5.72
N ASN A 65 6.76 -46.85 4.68
CA ASN A 65 6.65 -47.68 3.44
C ASN A 65 5.22 -47.85 2.81
N SER A 66 5.12 -47.73 1.48
CA SER A 66 4.27 -48.42 0.44
C SER A 66 2.71 -48.35 0.31
N ASN A 67 2.26 -47.92 -0.90
CA ASN A 67 1.11 -48.21 -1.81
C ASN A 67 -0.16 -49.02 -1.41
N ALA A 68 -1.37 -48.56 -1.86
CA ALA A 68 -2.34 -49.26 -2.76
C ALA A 68 -3.77 -48.62 -2.80
N ASN A 69 -4.50 -48.84 -3.91
CA ASN A 69 -5.82 -48.31 -4.34
C ASN A 69 -7.07 -48.82 -3.55
N GLU A 70 -8.23 -48.13 -3.71
CA GLU A 70 -9.58 -48.67 -4.04
C GLU A 70 -10.82 -48.07 -3.27
N ILE A 71 -11.66 -47.29 -3.99
CA ILE A 71 -13.15 -47.29 -4.18
C ILE A 71 -14.18 -47.18 -3.00
N VAL A 72 -15.11 -46.20 -3.16
CA VAL A 72 -16.59 -46.10 -2.85
C VAL A 72 -17.18 -45.57 -1.51
N ASN A 73 -18.01 -44.53 -1.72
CA ASN A 73 -19.09 -43.86 -0.99
C ASN A 73 -19.81 -44.53 0.21
N LYS A 74 -20.10 -43.72 1.25
CA LYS A 74 -21.37 -43.77 2.01
C LYS A 74 -21.63 -42.46 2.77
N GLU A 75 -22.88 -42.02 2.75
CA GLU A 75 -23.43 -40.80 3.39
C GLU A 75 -23.90 -41.08 4.84
N VAL A 76 -24.01 -40.00 5.63
CA VAL A 76 -24.77 -39.75 6.89
C VAL A 76 -23.97 -39.57 8.20
N ASN A 77 -23.99 -38.30 8.65
CA ASN A 77 -23.84 -37.70 9.99
C ASN A 77 -23.63 -38.59 11.23
N THR A 78 -22.55 -38.29 11.96
CA THR A 78 -22.52 -38.22 13.44
C THR A 78 -21.42 -37.27 13.91
N GLN A 79 -21.76 -36.46 14.91
CA GLN A 79 -20.92 -35.47 15.56
C GLN A 79 -20.27 -36.11 16.80
N ASP A 80 -18.93 -36.18 16.85
CA ASP A 80 -18.10 -35.75 17.99
C ASP A 80 -16.63 -36.24 17.90
N VAL A 81 -15.72 -35.28 18.13
CA VAL A 81 -14.37 -35.36 18.73
C VAL A 81 -13.33 -36.30 18.09
N SER A 82 -12.33 -35.72 17.42
CA SER A 82 -10.89 -35.98 17.65
C SER A 82 -10.03 -35.36 16.54
N ASP A 83 -9.00 -34.61 16.95
CA ASP A 83 -7.85 -34.05 16.21
C ASP A 83 -7.82 -34.23 14.68
N GLY A 84 -8.23 -33.18 13.98
CA GLY A 84 -8.02 -33.02 12.56
C GLY A 84 -6.55 -32.73 12.25
N MET A 85 -5.82 -33.76 11.83
CA MET A 85 -4.54 -33.62 11.13
C MET A 85 -4.80 -33.00 9.75
N THR A 86 -4.76 -31.67 9.64
CA THR A 86 -4.61 -30.99 8.34
C THR A 86 -3.14 -30.98 7.97
N THR A 87 -2.78 -31.76 6.96
CA THR A 87 -1.51 -31.66 6.26
C THR A 87 -1.33 -30.21 5.77
N MET A 88 -0.51 -29.43 6.47
CA MET A 88 -0.10 -28.10 6.03
C MET A 88 0.86 -28.22 4.85
N SER A 89 0.30 -28.32 3.64
CA SER A 89 1.02 -27.88 2.44
C SER A 89 1.02 -26.35 2.43
N GLY A 90 1.90 -25.79 3.25
CA GLY A 90 2.15 -24.35 3.35
C GLY A 90 2.88 -23.85 2.10
N LYS A 91 2.18 -23.79 0.97
CA LYS A 91 2.52 -22.81 -0.06
C LYS A 91 1.95 -21.49 0.46
N GLU A 92 2.77 -20.73 1.17
CA GLU A 92 2.42 -19.42 1.74
C GLU A 92 2.21 -18.39 0.62
N VAL A 93 1.20 -18.60 -0.21
CA VAL A 93 0.56 -17.53 -0.95
C VAL A 93 -0.46 -16.96 0.03
N GLY A 94 -0.07 -15.89 0.72
CA GLY A 94 -0.99 -15.14 1.56
C GLY A 94 -2.18 -14.73 0.72
N VAL A 95 -3.31 -15.39 0.94
CA VAL A 95 -4.61 -14.91 0.46
C VAL A 95 -4.87 -13.66 1.30
N TYR A 96 -4.47 -12.52 0.76
CA TYR A 96 -4.92 -11.24 1.26
C TYR A 96 -6.44 -11.30 1.35
N ASP A 97 -6.99 -10.76 2.43
CA ASP A 97 -8.41 -10.54 2.63
C ASP A 97 -8.89 -9.55 1.55
N ILE A 98 -9.07 -10.04 0.32
CA ILE A 98 -9.64 -9.29 -0.79
C ILE A 98 -11.11 -9.17 -0.42
N ALA A 99 -11.46 -8.05 0.21
CA ALA A 99 -12.84 -7.60 0.21
C ALA A 99 -13.35 -7.70 -1.24
N ASP A 100 -14.42 -8.48 -1.44
CA ASP A 100 -15.00 -9.03 -2.68
C ASP A 100 -15.33 -8.01 -3.80
N GLY A 101 -14.91 -6.75 -3.67
CA GLY A 101 -15.11 -5.66 -4.63
C GLY A 101 -13.85 -4.88 -5.02
N GLN A 102 -12.65 -5.29 -4.59
CA GLN A 102 -11.39 -4.66 -5.01
C GLN A 102 -10.86 -5.33 -6.27
N LYS A 103 -10.90 -4.61 -7.38
CA LYS A 103 -10.39 -5.09 -8.68
C LYS A 103 -9.83 -3.95 -9.52
N ILE A 104 -9.08 -4.31 -10.54
CA ILE A 104 -8.57 -3.41 -11.55
C ILE A 104 -8.98 -3.97 -12.91
N ASP A 105 -9.61 -3.14 -13.74
CA ASP A 105 -9.95 -3.50 -15.10
C ASP A 105 -9.05 -2.71 -16.05
N ILE A 106 -8.27 -3.41 -16.89
CA ILE A 106 -7.39 -2.79 -17.89
C ILE A 106 -7.99 -2.98 -19.28
N THR A 107 -8.19 -1.88 -19.99
CA THR A 107 -8.58 -1.85 -21.40
C THR A 107 -7.51 -1.14 -22.20
N SER A 108 -7.05 -1.73 -23.30
CA SER A 108 -6.02 -1.13 -24.14
C SER A 108 -6.45 -1.09 -25.61
N THR A 109 -5.98 -0.04 -26.28
CA THR A 109 -5.98 0.12 -27.73
C THR A 109 -4.53 0.32 -28.17
N LYS A 110 -4.28 0.54 -29.48
CA LYS A 110 -2.92 0.80 -29.95
C LYS A 110 -2.27 2.05 -29.32
N ASN A 111 -3.04 3.10 -29.07
CA ASN A 111 -2.50 4.41 -28.68
C ASN A 111 -2.80 4.80 -27.22
N GLU A 112 -3.70 4.07 -26.57
CA GLU A 112 -4.19 4.39 -25.23
C GLU A 112 -4.36 3.12 -24.40
N LEU A 113 -3.92 3.16 -23.15
CA LEU A 113 -4.21 2.16 -22.14
C LEU A 113 -4.93 2.81 -20.97
N VAL A 114 -6.09 2.27 -20.60
CA VAL A 114 -6.94 2.77 -19.52
C VAL A 114 -7.01 1.73 -18.41
N ILE A 115 -6.64 2.15 -17.22
CA ILE A 115 -6.71 1.36 -15.99
C ILE A 115 -7.85 1.90 -15.16
N THR A 116 -8.92 1.11 -14.97
CA THR A 116 -10.05 1.48 -14.11
C THR A 116 -9.89 0.81 -12.76
N TYR A 117 -9.85 1.60 -11.69
CA TYR A 117 -9.65 1.12 -10.33
C TYR A 117 -10.98 0.97 -9.59
N HIS A 118 -11.17 -0.18 -8.94
CA HIS A 118 -12.28 -0.44 -8.03
C HIS A 118 -11.76 -0.60 -6.60
N GLY A 119 -12.44 0.03 -5.64
CA GLY A 119 -12.05 0.02 -4.24
C GLY A 119 -10.75 0.80 -3.98
N ARG A 120 -9.93 0.31 -3.03
CA ARG A 120 -8.73 1.00 -2.52
C ARG A 120 -7.41 0.29 -2.86
N LEU A 121 -7.45 -0.65 -3.81
CA LEU A 121 -6.25 -1.35 -4.26
C LEU A 121 -5.29 -0.37 -4.96
N ARG A 122 -3.99 -0.51 -4.68
CA ARG A 122 -2.93 0.34 -5.24
C ARG A 122 -2.03 -0.41 -6.22
N SER A 123 -1.82 -1.70 -6.00
CA SER A 123 -0.94 -2.56 -6.80
C SER A 123 -1.71 -3.32 -7.86
N PHE A 124 -0.97 -3.83 -8.84
CA PHE A 124 -1.48 -4.65 -9.92
C PHE A 124 -1.32 -6.14 -9.58
N SER A 125 -2.20 -6.97 -10.13
CA SER A 125 -1.99 -8.42 -10.17
C SER A 125 -0.87 -8.77 -11.15
N GLU A 126 -0.38 -10.02 -11.14
CA GLU A 126 0.58 -10.49 -12.14
C GLU A 126 -0.01 -10.41 -13.56
N GLU A 127 -1.27 -10.80 -13.71
CA GLU A 127 -2.00 -10.74 -14.99
C GLU A 127 -2.09 -9.31 -15.54
N ASP A 128 -2.41 -8.35 -14.67
CA ASP A 128 -2.50 -6.94 -15.05
C ASP A 128 -1.13 -6.33 -15.38
N THR A 129 -0.09 -6.76 -14.67
CA THR A 129 1.28 -6.36 -14.96
C THR A 129 1.71 -6.83 -16.35
N HIS A 130 1.38 -8.07 -16.72
CA HIS A 130 1.64 -8.59 -18.07
C HIS A 130 0.85 -7.86 -19.17
N LYS A 131 -0.39 -7.41 -18.91
CA LYS A 131 -1.14 -6.58 -19.86
C LYS A 131 -0.47 -5.22 -20.08
N ILE A 132 0.05 -4.61 -19.02
CA ILE A 132 0.79 -3.33 -19.10
C ILE A 132 2.10 -3.53 -19.88
N GLU A 133 2.84 -4.61 -19.57
CA GLU A 133 4.06 -4.99 -20.27
C GLU A 133 3.82 -5.18 -21.76
N ALA A 134 2.84 -6.02 -22.14
CA ALA A 134 2.49 -6.30 -23.53
C ALA A 134 2.09 -5.02 -24.31
N TRP A 135 1.44 -4.05 -23.66
CA TRP A 135 1.09 -2.78 -24.30
C TRP A 135 2.29 -1.84 -24.48
N LEU A 136 3.33 -1.97 -23.66
CA LEU A 136 4.54 -1.14 -23.71
C LEU A 136 5.58 -1.64 -24.72
N GLU A 137 5.51 -2.91 -25.15
CA GLU A 137 6.49 -3.54 -26.05
C GLU A 137 6.76 -2.74 -27.33
N ASP A 138 5.71 -2.18 -27.95
CA ASP A 138 5.80 -1.39 -29.19
C ASP A 138 5.97 0.12 -28.95
N LYS A 139 6.12 0.55 -27.68
CA LYS A 139 6.19 1.98 -27.28
C LYS A 139 7.58 2.46 -26.84
N THR A 140 8.61 1.65 -27.06
CA THR A 140 10.01 1.91 -26.65
C THR A 140 10.64 3.21 -27.19
N ASN A 141 10.03 3.84 -28.20
CA ASN A 141 10.49 5.12 -28.75
C ASN A 141 9.58 6.32 -28.40
N SER A 142 8.59 6.11 -27.55
CA SER A 142 7.63 7.15 -27.16
C SER A 142 7.87 7.61 -25.72
N ASN A 143 7.56 8.88 -25.46
CA ASN A 143 7.31 9.34 -24.10
C ASN A 143 5.87 8.96 -23.72
N LEU A 144 5.60 8.88 -22.43
CA LEU A 144 4.28 8.54 -21.92
C LEU A 144 3.65 9.76 -21.25
N LEU A 145 2.36 9.95 -21.46
CA LEU A 145 1.53 10.87 -20.68
C LEU A 145 0.56 10.02 -19.87
N ILE A 146 0.56 10.24 -18.56
CA ILE A 146 -0.37 9.62 -17.64
C ILE A 146 -1.29 10.71 -17.08
N GLU A 147 -2.59 10.53 -17.24
CA GLU A 147 -3.62 11.34 -16.57
C GLU A 147 -4.29 10.51 -15.49
N MET A 148 -4.11 10.90 -14.22
CA MET A 148 -4.83 10.33 -13.10
C MET A 148 -6.17 11.04 -12.95
N VAL A 149 -7.26 10.34 -13.29
CA VAL A 149 -8.63 10.84 -13.14
C VAL A 149 -9.18 10.38 -11.80
N ILE A 150 -9.52 11.35 -10.94
CA ILE A 150 -9.94 11.12 -9.56
C ILE A 150 -11.33 11.73 -9.36
N PRO A 151 -12.38 10.92 -9.13
CA PRO A 151 -13.70 11.40 -8.78
C PRO A 151 -13.68 12.30 -7.55
N GLN A 152 -14.49 13.35 -7.58
CA GLN A 152 -14.68 14.22 -6.41
C GLN A 152 -15.57 13.50 -5.40
N ALA A 153 -15.01 13.11 -4.26
CA ALA A 153 -15.78 12.61 -3.13
C ALA A 153 -16.32 13.78 -2.32
N ASP A 154 -17.60 13.73 -1.95
CA ASP A 154 -18.29 14.84 -1.24
C ASP A 154 -17.67 15.16 0.13
N ILE A 155 -17.09 14.17 0.80
CA ILE A 155 -16.58 14.30 2.18
C ILE A 155 -15.07 14.04 2.23
N SER A 156 -14.61 12.90 1.72
CA SER A 156 -13.22 12.43 1.85
C SER A 156 -12.39 12.70 0.57
N PHE A 157 -12.48 13.92 0.05
CA PHE A 157 -11.77 14.30 -1.17
C PHE A 157 -10.24 14.19 -1.05
N SER A 158 -9.67 14.61 0.09
CA SER A 158 -8.23 14.53 0.36
C SER A 158 -7.70 13.09 0.30
N ASP A 159 -8.46 12.15 0.84
CA ASP A 159 -8.09 10.73 0.83
C ASP A 159 -8.15 10.14 -0.58
N SER A 160 -9.10 10.60 -1.38
CA SER A 160 -9.26 10.20 -2.78
C SER A 160 -8.09 10.73 -3.63
N LEU A 161 -7.69 11.98 -3.41
CA LEU A 161 -6.50 12.57 -4.03
C LEU A 161 -5.22 11.84 -3.63
N ARG A 162 -5.04 11.58 -2.33
CA ARG A 162 -3.88 10.83 -1.81
C ARG A 162 -3.82 9.43 -2.39
N LEU A 163 -4.95 8.74 -2.48
CA LEU A 163 -5.02 7.42 -3.10
C LEU A 163 -4.65 7.46 -4.59
N GLY A 164 -5.11 8.48 -5.33
CA GLY A 164 -4.72 8.70 -6.71
C GLY A 164 -3.21 8.97 -6.86
N TYR A 165 -2.63 9.76 -5.96
CA TYR A 165 -1.18 9.95 -5.90
C TYR A 165 -0.43 8.63 -5.65
N GLU A 166 -0.83 7.84 -4.64
CA GLU A 166 -0.24 6.54 -4.36
C GLU A 166 -0.32 5.59 -5.57
N ARG A 167 -1.46 5.56 -6.27
CA ARG A 167 -1.64 4.79 -7.51
C ARG A 167 -0.72 5.26 -8.63
N GLY A 168 -0.57 6.57 -8.82
CA GLY A 168 0.35 7.14 -9.81
C GLY A 168 1.80 6.74 -9.55
N ILE A 169 2.25 6.78 -8.28
CA ILE A 169 3.60 6.33 -7.89
C ILE A 169 3.81 4.85 -8.20
N ILE A 170 2.85 3.99 -7.85
CA ILE A 170 2.95 2.54 -8.13
C ILE A 170 2.94 2.28 -9.64
N LEU A 171 2.06 2.93 -10.40
CA LEU A 171 2.00 2.79 -11.85
C LEU A 171 3.32 3.19 -12.53
N MET A 172 3.88 4.35 -12.18
CA MET A 172 5.18 4.79 -12.72
C MET A 172 6.29 3.81 -12.36
N LYS A 173 6.28 3.26 -11.14
CA LYS A 173 7.26 2.25 -10.71
C LYS A 173 7.16 0.99 -11.58
N GLU A 174 5.96 0.46 -11.81
CA GLU A 174 5.79 -0.73 -12.66
C GLU A 174 6.19 -0.46 -14.12
N ILE A 175 5.82 0.70 -14.68
CA ILE A 175 6.25 1.10 -16.02
C ILE A 175 7.78 1.18 -16.10
N LYS A 176 8.44 1.81 -15.11
CA LYS A 176 9.91 1.97 -15.11
C LYS A 176 10.68 0.68 -14.84
N LYS A 177 10.05 -0.37 -14.30
CA LYS A 177 10.69 -1.70 -14.27
C LYS A 177 10.83 -2.29 -15.67
N ILE A 178 9.83 -2.04 -16.53
CA ILE A 178 9.77 -2.56 -17.90
C ILE A 178 10.56 -1.66 -18.85
N TYR A 179 10.36 -0.33 -18.73
CA TYR A 179 11.00 0.68 -19.56
C TYR A 179 11.67 1.78 -18.69
N PRO A 180 12.90 1.57 -18.21
CA PRO A 180 13.55 2.45 -17.21
C PRO A 180 13.73 3.90 -17.66
N ASP A 181 14.20 4.09 -18.90
CA ASP A 181 14.59 5.38 -19.46
C ASP A 181 13.41 6.20 -20.03
N VAL A 182 12.18 5.73 -19.82
CA VAL A 182 10.98 6.43 -20.30
C VAL A 182 10.79 7.75 -19.56
N VAL A 183 10.51 8.80 -20.34
CA VAL A 183 10.03 10.08 -19.81
C VAL A 183 8.53 9.99 -19.67
N ILE A 184 8.05 10.21 -18.45
CA ILE A 184 6.63 10.18 -18.10
C ILE A 184 6.22 11.59 -17.71
N ASP A 185 5.25 12.14 -18.42
CA ASP A 185 4.51 13.33 -17.99
C ASP A 185 3.29 12.87 -17.18
N MET A 186 3.07 13.50 -16.04
CA MET A 186 2.01 13.13 -15.09
C MET A 186 1.08 14.31 -14.88
N SER A 187 -0.19 14.10 -15.19
CA SER A 187 -1.26 15.05 -14.95
C SER A 187 -2.33 14.45 -14.05
N VAL A 188 -3.05 15.32 -13.35
CA VAL A 188 -4.13 14.92 -12.43
C VAL A 188 -5.35 15.72 -12.77
N ASN A 189 -6.48 15.05 -12.92
CA ASN A 189 -7.76 15.67 -13.23
C ASN A 189 -8.82 15.20 -12.24
N SER A 190 -9.42 16.17 -11.57
CA SER A 190 -10.53 15.93 -10.65
C SER A 190 -11.67 16.88 -10.95
N ALA A 191 -12.48 16.48 -11.93
CA ALA A 191 -13.68 17.19 -12.34
C ALA A 191 -14.93 16.62 -11.66
N ALA A 192 -15.96 17.45 -11.51
CA ALA A 192 -17.27 17.02 -11.01
C ALA A 192 -17.95 15.98 -11.91
N SER A 193 -17.56 15.90 -13.19
CA SER A 193 -18.04 14.90 -14.15
C SER A 193 -17.30 13.56 -14.07
N SER A 194 -16.24 13.46 -13.27
CA SER A 194 -15.44 12.23 -13.16
C SER A 194 -16.17 11.21 -12.29
N THR A 195 -16.72 10.17 -12.92
CA THR A 195 -17.48 9.11 -12.22
C THR A 195 -16.63 7.92 -11.80
N THR A 196 -15.49 7.70 -12.46
CA THR A 196 -14.61 6.54 -12.21
C THR A 196 -13.18 6.98 -11.90
N SER A 197 -12.54 6.27 -10.98
CA SER A 197 -11.11 6.43 -10.71
C SER A 197 -10.34 5.63 -11.75
N LYS A 198 -9.57 6.32 -12.59
CA LYS A 198 -8.81 5.68 -13.67
C LYS A 198 -7.48 6.36 -13.93
N ALA A 199 -6.54 5.62 -14.48
CA ALA A 199 -5.33 6.15 -15.10
C ALA A 199 -5.45 5.99 -16.61
N ILE A 200 -5.24 7.07 -17.34
CA ILE A 200 -5.20 7.06 -18.81
C ILE A 200 -3.74 7.23 -19.22
N ILE A 201 -3.23 6.29 -20.01
CA ILE A 201 -1.85 6.29 -20.49
C ILE A 201 -1.88 6.45 -22.00
N THR A 202 -1.20 7.47 -22.51
CA THR A 202 -1.08 7.74 -23.94
C THR A 202 0.38 7.95 -24.32
N THR A 203 0.69 7.76 -25.60
CA THR A 203 2.05 7.93 -26.12
C THR A 203 2.21 9.28 -26.81
N ILE A 204 3.34 9.94 -26.53
CA ILE A 204 3.76 11.16 -27.23
C ILE A 204 5.05 10.84 -27.99
N ASN A 205 5.11 11.25 -29.26
CA ASN A 205 6.33 11.11 -30.05
C ASN A 205 7.48 11.85 -29.35
N LYS A 206 8.63 11.17 -29.19
CA LYS A 206 9.86 11.85 -28.78
C LYS A 206 10.15 12.94 -29.80
N LYS A 207 10.13 14.21 -29.38
CA LYS A 207 10.71 15.28 -30.20
C LYS A 207 12.16 14.90 -30.45
N VAL A 208 12.50 14.63 -31.71
CA VAL A 208 13.89 14.56 -32.15
C VAL A 208 14.42 15.96 -31.93
N SER A 209 15.33 16.15 -30.97
CA SER A 209 16.11 17.38 -30.90
C SER A 209 16.91 17.46 -32.20
N GLU A 210 16.60 18.45 -33.03
CA GLU A 210 17.46 18.91 -34.13
C GLU A 210 18.79 19.45 -33.58
#